data_AF-A0A8T2UU40-F1
#
_entry.id   AF-A0A8T2UU40-F1
#
_cell.length_a   1.000
_cell.length_b   1.000
_cell.length_c   1.000
_cell.angle_alpha   90.00
_cell.angle_beta   90.00
_cell.angle_gamma   90.00
#
_symmetry.space_group_name_H-M   'P 1'
#
loop_
_entity.id
_entity.type
_entity.pdbx_description
1 polymer ?
#
loop_
_entity_poly.entity_id
_entity_poly.type
_entity_poly.pdbx_seq_one_letter_code
_entity_poly.pdbx_strand_id
1 'polypeptide(L)'
;MQMPECPVCWNLFDDGTYIPRILRCGHTVCEPCLECLPIESRMGQRCLHCPECRSPCLWRGVRELPKNFTLLRALNKSTDISGLQENYLSNIFNYMPLLSSLSRFLSIKTRLLQRAIKRKIWVVTRLLCLGTLLLMFVPLSLANMFFAWWAACIGFLFVIWFTAGGFGLGAFILCLWAVYNSVYIILRLNRRFHKKLTDTG
;
A
#
# COMPACT_ATOMS: atom_id res chain seq x y z
N MET A 1 -37.88 -31.75 8.31
CA MET A 1 -37.38 -31.25 7.02
C MET A 1 -36.78 -29.88 7.27
N GLN A 2 -35.56 -29.60 6.81
CA GLN A 2 -34.95 -28.27 6.93
C GLN A 2 -35.55 -27.34 5.87
N MET A 3 -35.93 -26.14 6.29
CA MET A 3 -36.52 -25.15 5.40
C MET A 3 -35.40 -24.40 4.67
N PRO A 4 -35.47 -24.20 3.33
CA PRO A 4 -34.36 -23.64 2.57
C PRO A 4 -34.15 -22.15 2.88
N GLU A 5 -32.90 -21.80 3.16
CA GLU A 5 -32.47 -20.44 3.52
C GLU A 5 -31.41 -19.91 2.55
N CYS A 6 -31.32 -18.57 2.45
CA CYS A 6 -30.32 -17.93 1.62
C CYS A 6 -28.92 -18.00 2.25
N PRO A 7 -27.86 -18.38 1.51
CA PRO A 7 -26.50 -18.52 2.05
C PRO A 7 -25.85 -17.20 2.50
N VAL A 8 -26.39 -16.06 2.05
CA VAL A 8 -25.82 -14.73 2.33
C VAL A 8 -26.43 -14.09 3.58
N CYS A 9 -27.76 -14.14 3.70
CA CYS A 9 -28.50 -13.46 4.77
C CYS A 9 -29.14 -14.43 5.78
N TRP A 10 -29.14 -15.73 5.49
CA TRP A 10 -29.73 -16.80 6.30
C TRP A 10 -31.20 -16.51 6.65
N ASN A 11 -31.90 -15.92 5.68
CA ASN A 11 -33.35 -15.76 5.73
C ASN A 11 -33.97 -16.86 4.91
N LEU A 12 -35.13 -17.32 5.38
CA LEU A 12 -35.99 -18.24 4.68
C LEU A 12 -36.42 -17.62 3.35
N PHE A 13 -36.45 -18.43 2.30
CA PHE A 13 -36.97 -17.98 1.02
C PHE A 13 -38.50 -17.81 1.09
N ASP A 14 -39.01 -16.79 0.42
CA ASP A 14 -40.44 -16.51 0.26
C ASP A 14 -40.70 -16.01 -1.18
N ASP A 15 -41.96 -15.86 -1.61
CA ASP A 15 -42.28 -15.24 -2.91
C ASP A 15 -42.47 -13.72 -2.81
N GLY A 16 -42.13 -13.12 -1.67
CA GLY A 16 -42.37 -11.72 -1.37
C GLY A 16 -41.09 -10.90 -1.32
N THR A 17 -40.31 -11.07 -0.25
CA THR A 17 -39.16 -10.21 0.08
C THR A 17 -37.80 -10.86 -0.21
N TYR A 18 -37.67 -12.14 0.09
CA TYR A 18 -36.51 -13.00 -0.11
C TYR A 18 -36.74 -13.99 -1.26
N ILE A 19 -37.10 -13.44 -2.43
CA ILE A 19 -37.35 -14.24 -3.64
C ILE A 19 -36.07 -15.00 -4.04
N PRO A 20 -36.08 -16.35 -4.08
CA PRO A 20 -34.93 -17.15 -4.47
C PRO A 20 -34.69 -17.03 -5.98
N ARG A 21 -33.50 -16.59 -6.38
CA ARG A 21 -33.08 -16.54 -7.78
C ARG A 21 -31.88 -17.43 -8.03
N ILE A 22 -31.88 -18.10 -9.18
CA ILE A 22 -30.87 -19.08 -9.54
C ILE A 22 -29.75 -18.39 -10.33
N LEU A 23 -28.50 -18.51 -9.86
CA LEU A 23 -27.31 -18.07 -10.59
C LEU A 23 -27.00 -19.05 -11.73
N ARG A 24 -26.13 -18.66 -12.67
CA ARG A 24 -25.75 -19.53 -13.80
C ARG A 24 -25.05 -20.83 -13.38
N CYS A 25 -24.49 -20.87 -12.18
CA CYS A 25 -23.91 -22.07 -11.58
C CYS A 25 -24.92 -22.99 -10.88
N GLY A 26 -26.20 -22.62 -10.82
CA GLY A 26 -27.26 -23.41 -10.18
C GLY A 26 -27.53 -23.09 -8.71
N HIS A 27 -26.66 -22.35 -8.03
CA HIS A 27 -26.89 -21.92 -6.65
C HIS A 27 -27.98 -20.85 -6.55
N THR A 28 -28.68 -20.83 -5.42
CA THR A 28 -29.81 -19.92 -5.17
C THR A 28 -29.48 -18.85 -4.15
N VAL A 29 -29.74 -17.59 -4.51
CA VAL A 29 -29.51 -16.44 -3.64
C VAL A 29 -30.75 -15.55 -3.67
N CYS A 30 -31.04 -14.89 -2.54
CA CYS A 30 -32.17 -13.99 -2.43
C CYS A 30 -32.03 -12.75 -3.33
N GLU A 31 -33.13 -12.27 -3.91
CA GLU A 31 -33.18 -11.04 -4.72
C GLU A 31 -32.49 -9.81 -4.08
N PRO A 32 -32.80 -9.43 -2.82
CA PRO A 32 -32.14 -8.27 -2.21
C PRO A 32 -30.65 -8.51 -1.94
N CYS A 33 -30.25 -9.77 -1.73
CA CYS A 33 -28.84 -10.14 -1.58
C CYS A 33 -28.09 -9.96 -2.90
N LEU A 34 -28.71 -10.33 -4.02
CA LEU A 34 -28.15 -10.20 -5.37
C LEU A 34 -27.93 -8.73 -5.75
N GLU A 35 -28.86 -7.84 -5.43
CA GLU A 35 -28.69 -6.38 -5.62
C GLU A 35 -27.50 -5.81 -4.88
N CYS A 36 -27.18 -6.41 -3.74
CA CYS A 36 -26.16 -5.95 -2.81
C CYS A 36 -24.77 -6.57 -3.07
N LEU A 37 -24.66 -7.56 -3.95
CA LEU A 37 -23.39 -8.23 -4.23
C LEU A 37 -22.43 -7.31 -5.00
N PRO A 38 -21.11 -7.45 -4.77
CA PRO A 38 -20.12 -6.68 -5.49
C PRO A 38 -20.10 -7.08 -6.97
N ILE A 39 -20.28 -6.09 -7.83
CA ILE A 39 -20.22 -6.24 -9.29
C ILE A 39 -18.84 -5.78 -9.76
N GLU A 40 -18.11 -6.64 -10.44
CA GLU A 40 -16.87 -6.30 -11.11
C GLU A 40 -17.17 -5.90 -12.57
N SER A 41 -16.60 -4.79 -13.02
CA SER A 41 -16.61 -4.42 -14.44
C SER A 41 -15.30 -4.88 -15.08
N ARG A 42 -15.36 -5.86 -16.00
CA ARG A 42 -14.22 -6.28 -16.81
C ARG A 42 -14.58 -6.19 -18.29
N MET A 43 -13.74 -5.52 -19.08
CA MET A 43 -13.91 -5.34 -20.52
C MET A 43 -15.32 -4.85 -20.92
N GLY A 44 -15.85 -3.87 -20.20
CA GLY A 44 -17.20 -3.31 -20.45
C GLY A 44 -18.37 -4.18 -19.98
N GLN A 45 -18.12 -5.39 -19.47
CA GLN A 45 -19.15 -6.29 -18.94
C GLN A 45 -19.17 -6.26 -17.42
N ARG A 46 -20.38 -6.27 -16.85
CA ARG A 46 -20.61 -6.40 -15.41
C ARG A 46 -20.71 -7.88 -15.06
N CYS A 47 -19.92 -8.33 -14.09
CA CYS A 47 -19.90 -9.71 -13.61
C CYS A 47 -20.08 -9.74 -12.09
N LEU A 48 -20.85 -10.70 -11.59
CA LEU A 48 -20.86 -11.06 -10.17
C LEU A 48 -20.19 -12.42 -9.95
N HIS A 49 -19.77 -12.69 -8.73
CA HIS A 49 -19.31 -14.00 -8.31
C HIS A 49 -20.32 -14.66 -7.38
N CYS A 50 -20.58 -15.95 -7.61
CA CYS A 50 -21.42 -16.74 -6.72
C CYS A 50 -20.81 -16.79 -5.29
N PRO A 51 -21.59 -16.59 -4.22
CA PRO A 51 -21.08 -16.64 -2.86
C PRO A 51 -20.65 -18.06 -2.43
N GLU A 52 -21.24 -19.11 -3.03
CA GLU A 52 -20.95 -20.50 -2.69
C GLU A 52 -19.76 -21.06 -3.46
N CYS A 53 -19.81 -21.01 -4.80
CA CYS A 53 -18.78 -21.63 -5.65
C CYS A 53 -17.83 -20.63 -6.33
N ARG A 54 -18.00 -19.32 -6.11
CA ARG A 54 -17.19 -18.23 -6.72
C ARG A 54 -17.20 -18.20 -8.25
N SER A 55 -18.05 -18.99 -8.91
CA SER A 55 -18.20 -18.97 -10.36
C SER A 55 -18.58 -17.57 -10.86
N PRO A 56 -17.92 -17.04 -11.91
CA PRO A 56 -18.32 -15.79 -12.51
C PRO A 56 -19.68 -15.94 -13.20
N CYS A 57 -20.55 -14.97 -12.99
CA CYS A 57 -21.85 -14.87 -13.65
C CYS A 57 -21.96 -13.50 -14.29
N LEU A 58 -22.39 -13.45 -15.55
CA LEU A 58 -22.68 -12.19 -16.22
C LEU A 58 -23.87 -11.52 -15.52
N TRP A 59 -23.69 -10.27 -15.11
CA TRP A 59 -24.70 -9.48 -14.43
C TRP A 59 -25.31 -8.46 -15.40
N ARG A 60 -26.59 -8.65 -15.70
CA ARG A 60 -27.38 -7.70 -16.51
C ARG A 60 -28.61 -7.16 -15.78
N GLY A 61 -28.78 -7.56 -14.52
CA GLY A 61 -29.87 -7.15 -13.67
C GLY A 61 -30.46 -8.34 -12.93
N VAL A 62 -31.02 -8.08 -11.76
CA VAL A 62 -31.56 -9.11 -10.87
C VAL A 62 -32.72 -9.84 -11.54
N ARG A 63 -33.53 -9.11 -12.31
CA ARG A 63 -34.71 -9.62 -13.02
C ARG A 63 -34.39 -10.60 -14.15
N GLU A 64 -33.17 -10.58 -14.69
CA GLU A 64 -32.74 -11.55 -15.71
C GLU A 64 -32.44 -12.94 -15.13
N LEU A 65 -32.16 -13.03 -13.83
CA LEU A 65 -31.92 -14.31 -13.17
C LEU A 65 -33.26 -15.00 -12.88
N PRO A 66 -33.43 -16.26 -13.30
CA PRO A 66 -34.71 -16.94 -13.13
C PRO A 66 -35.04 -17.15 -11.65
N LYS A 67 -36.31 -16.96 -11.29
CA LYS A 67 -36.83 -17.33 -9.97
C LYS A 67 -36.78 -18.86 -9.81
N ASN A 68 -36.51 -19.34 -8.61
CA ASN A 68 -36.62 -20.77 -8.29
C ASN A 68 -38.05 -21.14 -7.89
N PHE A 69 -38.92 -21.32 -8.88
CA PHE A 69 -40.33 -21.71 -8.65
C PHE A 69 -40.48 -23.09 -7.99
N THR A 70 -39.50 -23.99 -8.17
CA THR A 70 -39.51 -25.32 -7.54
C THR A 70 -39.37 -25.20 -6.02
N LEU A 71 -38.46 -24.35 -5.54
CA LEU A 71 -38.31 -24.07 -4.11
C LEU A 71 -39.55 -23.37 -3.55
N LEU A 72 -40.09 -22.38 -4.26
CA LEU A 72 -41.29 -21.65 -3.83
C LEU A 72 -42.50 -22.59 -3.67
N ARG A 73 -42.69 -23.53 -4.61
CA ARG A 73 -43.78 -24.52 -4.53
C ARG A 73 -43.59 -25.47 -3.35
N ALA A 74 -42.34 -25.87 -3.06
CA ALA A 74 -42.04 -26.75 -1.93
C ALA A 74 -42.34 -26.06 -0.59
N LEU A 75 -42.05 -24.77 -0.46
CA LEU A 75 -42.32 -23.96 0.72
C LEU A 75 -43.83 -23.77 0.98
N ASN A 76 -44.61 -23.51 -0.06
CA ASN A 76 -46.06 -23.36 0.07
C ASN A 76 -46.75 -24.66 0.50
N LYS A 77 -46.20 -25.82 0.10
CA LYS A 77 -46.75 -27.12 0.51
C LYS A 77 -46.55 -27.42 2.00
N SER A 78 -45.48 -26.90 2.61
CA SER A 78 -45.24 -27.05 4.05
C SER A 78 -46.15 -26.17 4.90
N THR A 79 -46.59 -25.00 4.40
CA THR A 79 -47.44 -24.08 5.15
C THR A 79 -48.90 -24.54 5.23
N ASP A 80 -49.38 -25.31 4.26
CA ASP A 80 -50.78 -25.79 4.24
C ASP A 80 -51.08 -26.88 5.30
N ILE A 81 -50.06 -27.53 5.86
CA ILE A 81 -50.23 -28.67 6.78
C ILE A 81 -50.33 -28.22 8.26
N SER A 82 -49.87 -27.02 8.62
CA SER A 82 -49.81 -26.52 10.01
C SER A 82 -50.98 -25.61 10.43
N GLY A 83 -51.99 -25.40 9.56
CA GLY A 83 -52.90 -24.24 9.62
C GLY A 83 -54.01 -24.17 10.68
N LEU A 84 -54.17 -25.10 11.63
CA LEU A 84 -55.37 -25.12 12.51
C LEU A 84 -55.17 -24.73 13.99
N GLN A 85 -53.94 -24.62 14.50
CA GLN A 85 -53.70 -24.23 15.91
C GLN A 85 -52.76 -23.00 16.10
N GLU A 86 -52.11 -22.51 15.04
CA GLU A 86 -51.07 -21.47 15.14
C GLU A 86 -51.60 -20.01 15.06
N ASN A 87 -52.87 -19.80 14.69
CA ASN A 87 -53.37 -18.51 14.18
C ASN A 87 -53.41 -17.33 15.20
N TYR A 88 -53.39 -17.57 16.51
CA TYR A 88 -53.39 -16.49 17.52
C TYR A 88 -52.00 -16.14 18.05
N LEU A 89 -51.08 -17.10 18.18
CA LEU A 89 -49.69 -16.83 18.58
C LEU A 89 -48.80 -16.39 17.41
N SER A 90 -49.15 -16.79 16.18
CA SER A 90 -48.46 -16.36 14.96
C SER A 90 -48.58 -14.84 14.74
N ASN A 91 -49.73 -14.23 15.04
CA ASN A 91 -49.94 -12.79 14.85
C ASN A 91 -49.08 -11.90 15.77
N ILE A 92 -48.70 -12.36 16.97
CA ILE A 92 -47.78 -11.63 17.86
C ILE A 92 -46.32 -11.88 17.43
N PHE A 93 -45.99 -13.12 17.08
CA PHE A 93 -44.67 -13.45 16.54
C PHE A 93 -44.40 -12.82 15.16
N ASN A 94 -45.42 -12.44 14.38
CA ASN A 94 -45.30 -11.88 13.02
C ASN A 94 -44.55 -10.55 12.93
N TYR A 95 -44.39 -9.80 14.03
CA TYR A 95 -43.59 -8.56 14.04
C TYR A 95 -42.09 -8.79 14.35
N MET A 96 -41.73 -9.92 14.95
CA MET A 96 -40.33 -10.32 15.19
C MET A 96 -39.53 -10.73 13.94
N PRO A 97 -40.07 -11.44 12.93
CA PRO A 97 -39.36 -11.69 11.68
C PRO A 97 -39.19 -10.42 10.85
N LEU A 98 -40.08 -9.43 10.98
CA LEU A 98 -39.94 -8.14 10.28
C LEU A 98 -38.81 -7.28 10.88
N LEU A 99 -38.73 -7.20 12.22
CA LEU A 99 -37.61 -6.55 12.92
C LEU A 99 -36.27 -7.25 12.69
N SER A 100 -36.26 -8.59 12.68
CA SER A 100 -35.05 -9.36 12.37
C SER A 100 -34.66 -9.31 10.88
N SER A 101 -35.63 -9.12 9.98
CA SER A 101 -35.40 -8.88 8.56
C SER A 101 -34.86 -7.47 8.33
N LEU A 102 -35.42 -6.46 9.00
CA LEU A 102 -34.94 -5.09 8.93
C LEU A 102 -33.53 -4.96 9.52
N SER A 103 -33.26 -5.61 10.67
CA SER A 103 -31.94 -5.60 11.30
C SER A 103 -30.90 -6.35 10.45
N ARG A 104 -31.27 -7.45 9.79
CA ARG A 104 -30.41 -8.15 8.81
C ARG A 104 -30.18 -7.33 7.56
N PHE A 105 -31.21 -6.64 7.04
CA PHE A 105 -31.08 -5.76 5.88
C PHE A 105 -30.18 -4.54 6.18
N LEU A 106 -30.34 -3.94 7.37
CA LEU A 106 -29.44 -2.93 7.91
C LEU A 106 -28.02 -3.48 8.09
N SER A 107 -27.86 -4.71 8.60
CA SER A 107 -26.56 -5.37 8.73
C SER A 107 -25.87 -5.61 7.39
N ILE A 108 -26.62 -5.94 6.33
CA ILE A 108 -26.09 -6.09 4.97
C ILE A 108 -25.60 -4.74 4.45
N LYS A 109 -26.42 -3.68 4.58
CA LYS A 109 -26.01 -2.32 4.20
C LYS A 109 -24.79 -1.85 4.98
N THR A 110 -24.71 -2.11 6.29
CA THR A 110 -23.57 -1.72 7.12
C THR A 110 -22.30 -2.50 6.77
N ARG A 111 -22.38 -3.83 6.54
CA ARG A 111 -21.22 -4.63 6.11
C ARG A 111 -20.67 -4.17 4.76
N LEU A 112 -21.53 -3.75 3.83
CA LEU A 112 -21.13 -3.24 2.52
C LEU A 112 -20.53 -1.83 2.62
N LEU A 113 -21.14 -0.96 3.42
CA LEU A 113 -20.61 0.35 3.74
C LEU A 113 -19.22 0.23 4.38
N GLN A 114 -19.04 -0.69 5.33
CA GLN A 114 -17.75 -0.97 5.95
C GLN A 114 -16.70 -1.43 4.92
N ARG A 115 -17.05 -2.29 3.97
CA ARG A 115 -16.13 -2.72 2.91
C ARG A 115 -15.75 -1.57 1.97
N ALA A 116 -16.69 -0.70 1.61
CA ALA A 116 -16.44 0.48 0.77
C ALA A 116 -15.57 1.52 1.50
N ILE A 117 -15.88 1.80 2.77
CA ILE A 117 -15.12 2.67 3.66
C ILE A 117 -13.70 2.15 3.81
N LYS A 118 -13.50 0.86 4.11
CA LYS A 118 -12.16 0.26 4.27
C LYS A 118 -11.31 0.40 3.02
N ARG A 119 -11.88 0.23 1.81
CA ARG A 119 -11.17 0.45 0.54
C ARG A 119 -10.77 1.92 0.37
N LYS A 120 -11.70 2.86 0.60
CA LYS A 120 -11.41 4.29 0.49
C LYS A 120 -10.37 4.74 1.52
N ILE A 121 -10.49 4.29 2.77
CA ILE A 121 -9.51 4.53 3.83
C ILE A 121 -8.13 4.01 3.41
N TRP A 122 -8.03 2.78 2.91
CA TRP A 122 -6.74 2.22 2.52
C TRP A 122 -6.05 3.04 1.42
N VAL A 123 -6.81 3.54 0.45
CA VAL A 123 -6.29 4.43 -0.60
C VAL A 123 -5.82 5.77 -0.02
N VAL A 124 -6.62 6.38 0.85
CA VAL A 124 -6.25 7.66 1.50
C VAL A 124 -5.01 7.48 2.39
N THR A 125 -4.97 6.43 3.22
CA THR A 125 -3.81 6.11 4.06
C THR A 125 -2.56 5.86 3.23
N ARG A 126 -2.67 5.15 2.10
CA ARG A 126 -1.55 4.92 1.18
C ARG A 126 -1.01 6.23 0.58
N LEU A 127 -1.90 7.12 0.16
CA LEU A 127 -1.51 8.42 -0.40
C LEU A 127 -0.85 9.31 0.67
N LEU A 128 -1.41 9.35 1.88
CA LEU A 128 -0.83 10.09 3.00
C LEU A 128 0.57 9.56 3.33
N CYS A 129 0.75 8.24 3.42
CA CYS A 129 2.04 7.62 3.71
C CYS A 129 3.10 7.90 2.63
N LEU A 130 2.73 7.83 1.34
CA LEU A 130 3.63 8.20 0.25
C LEU A 130 4.01 9.69 0.31
N GLY A 131 3.03 10.57 0.59
CA GLY A 131 3.28 11.99 0.79
C GLY A 131 4.25 12.26 1.94
N THR A 132 4.09 11.58 3.08
CA THR A 132 5.00 11.74 4.22
C THR A 132 6.42 11.24 3.93
N LEU A 133 6.56 10.14 3.18
CA LEU A 133 7.87 9.62 2.79
C LEU A 133 8.58 10.61 1.88
N LEU A 134 7.89 11.14 0.86
CA LEU A 134 8.47 12.16 -0.02
C LEU A 134 8.86 13.42 0.75
N LEU A 135 7.98 13.90 1.62
CA LEU A 135 8.25 15.08 2.44
C LEU A 135 9.48 14.91 3.34
N MET A 136 9.78 13.70 3.79
CA MET A 136 10.94 13.44 4.64
C MET A 136 12.23 13.17 3.83
N PHE A 137 12.16 12.37 2.78
CA PHE A 137 13.35 11.95 2.01
C PHE A 137 13.88 13.03 1.07
N VAL A 138 13.02 13.84 0.46
CA VAL A 138 13.43 14.92 -0.45
C VAL A 138 14.33 15.96 0.25
N PRO A 139 13.93 16.58 1.37
CA PRO A 139 14.79 17.55 2.06
C PRO A 139 16.05 16.89 2.64
N LEU A 140 15.96 15.65 3.11
CA LEU A 140 17.12 14.90 3.59
C LEU A 140 18.15 14.68 2.46
N SER A 141 17.68 14.35 1.25
CA SER A 141 18.54 14.22 0.08
C SER A 141 19.16 15.56 -0.35
N LEU A 142 18.38 16.65 -0.31
CA LEU A 142 18.89 17.99 -0.60
C LEU A 142 19.95 18.41 0.42
N ALA A 143 19.72 18.18 1.70
CA ALA A 143 20.68 18.46 2.76
C ALA A 143 21.99 17.69 2.53
N ASN A 144 21.92 16.39 2.21
CA ASN A 144 23.11 15.60 1.86
C ASN A 144 23.86 16.16 0.64
N MET A 145 23.14 16.61 -0.38
CA MET A 145 23.75 17.24 -1.54
C MET A 145 24.51 18.53 -1.16
N PHE A 146 23.94 19.37 -0.29
CA PHE A 146 24.61 20.57 0.22
C PHE A 146 25.84 20.23 1.06
N PHE A 147 25.76 19.25 1.96
CA PHE A 147 26.91 18.81 2.76
C PHE A 147 28.04 18.25 1.88
N ALA A 148 27.70 17.43 0.89
CA ALA A 148 28.68 16.89 -0.05
C ALA A 148 29.39 17.99 -0.84
N TRP A 149 28.63 18.98 -1.32
CA TRP A 149 29.21 20.13 -2.02
C TRP A 149 30.11 20.96 -1.11
N TRP A 150 29.67 21.25 0.11
CA TRP A 150 30.47 22.01 1.07
C TRP A 150 31.77 21.28 1.44
N ALA A 151 31.71 19.97 1.68
CA ALA A 151 32.87 19.14 1.94
C ALA A 151 33.85 19.13 0.76
N ALA A 152 33.36 19.04 -0.48
CA ALA A 152 34.18 19.12 -1.68
C ALA A 152 34.87 20.49 -1.83
N CYS A 153 34.15 21.59 -1.57
CA CYS A 153 34.71 22.95 -1.56
C CYS A 153 35.82 23.10 -0.52
N ILE A 154 35.59 22.62 0.70
CA ILE A 154 36.60 22.63 1.78
C ILE A 154 37.83 21.80 1.38
N GLY A 155 37.63 20.59 0.84
CA GLY A 155 38.72 19.74 0.37
C GLY A 155 39.55 20.42 -0.72
N PHE A 156 38.90 21.09 -1.68
CA PHE A 156 39.59 21.84 -2.72
C PHE A 156 40.40 23.02 -2.17
N LEU A 157 39.85 23.78 -1.22
CA LEU A 157 40.57 24.85 -0.52
C LEU A 157 41.79 24.32 0.23
N PHE A 158 41.68 23.16 0.89
CA PHE A 158 42.82 22.50 1.54
C PHE A 158 43.89 22.09 0.53
N VAL A 159 43.50 21.55 -0.63
CA VAL A 159 44.46 21.19 -1.69
C VAL A 159 45.17 22.44 -2.23
N ILE A 160 44.45 23.54 -2.46
CA ILE A 160 45.07 24.82 -2.86
C ILE A 160 46.02 25.31 -1.78
N TRP A 161 45.60 25.29 -0.52
CA TRP A 161 46.45 25.76 0.57
C TRP A 161 47.71 24.92 0.72
N PHE A 162 47.61 23.60 0.60
CA PHE A 162 48.76 22.70 0.70
C PHE A 162 49.68 22.82 -0.53
N THR A 163 49.13 22.99 -1.73
CA THR A 163 49.94 23.20 -2.93
C THR A 163 50.61 24.57 -2.87
N ALA A 164 49.87 25.66 -2.75
CA ALA A 164 50.44 27.02 -2.71
C ALA A 164 51.34 27.25 -1.48
N GLY A 165 50.93 26.79 -0.30
CA GLY A 165 51.72 26.90 0.93
C GLY A 165 52.91 25.93 0.98
N GLY A 166 52.74 24.71 0.46
CA GLY A 166 53.79 23.68 0.40
C GLY A 166 54.88 24.02 -0.62
N PHE A 167 54.53 24.64 -1.76
CA PHE A 167 55.51 25.18 -2.69
C PHE A 167 56.39 26.24 -2.04
N GLY A 168 55.82 27.11 -1.18
CA GLY A 168 56.58 28.10 -0.42
C GLY A 168 57.58 27.48 0.56
N LEU A 169 57.16 26.47 1.34
CA LEU A 169 58.01 25.77 2.30
C LEU A 169 59.10 24.94 1.61
N GLY A 170 58.77 24.26 0.51
CA GLY A 170 59.74 23.50 -0.29
C GLY A 170 60.80 24.40 -0.93
N ALA A 171 60.39 25.53 -1.52
CA ALA A 171 61.32 26.51 -2.08
C ALA A 171 62.26 27.09 -1.01
N PHE A 172 61.74 27.38 0.19
CA PHE A 172 62.53 27.89 1.30
C PHE A 172 63.62 26.88 1.76
N ILE A 173 63.26 25.60 1.92
CA ILE A 173 64.20 24.54 2.31
C ILE A 173 65.27 24.35 1.23
N LEU A 174 64.89 24.35 -0.05
CA LEU A 174 65.84 24.24 -1.17
C LEU A 174 66.81 25.41 -1.21
N CYS A 175 66.34 26.65 -0.98
CA CYS A 175 67.20 27.82 -0.87
C CYS A 175 68.19 27.68 0.30
N LEU A 176 67.73 27.27 1.48
CA LEU A 176 68.62 27.05 2.62
C LEU A 176 69.67 25.96 2.35
N TRP A 177 69.28 24.85 1.73
CA TRP A 177 70.18 23.78 1.35
C TRP A 177 71.22 24.22 0.31
N ALA A 178 70.79 24.98 -0.71
CA ALA A 178 71.68 25.54 -1.72
C ALA A 178 72.70 26.52 -1.12
N VAL A 179 72.26 27.40 -0.20
CA VAL A 179 73.13 28.32 0.53
C VAL A 179 74.12 27.55 1.41
N TYR A 180 73.65 26.56 2.18
CA TYR A 180 74.50 25.72 3.01
C TYR A 180 75.58 25.01 2.19
N ASN A 181 75.21 24.38 1.07
CA ASN A 181 76.17 23.71 0.19
C ASN A 181 77.16 24.68 -0.44
N SER A 182 76.72 25.86 -0.86
CA SER A 182 77.59 26.90 -1.42
C SER A 182 78.64 27.34 -0.39
N VAL A 183 78.20 27.62 0.84
CA VAL A 183 79.10 27.98 1.95
C VAL A 183 80.04 26.82 2.31
N TYR A 184 79.54 25.59 2.36
CA TYR A 184 80.37 24.41 2.62
C TYR A 184 81.46 24.23 1.57
N ILE A 185 81.13 24.40 0.28
CA ILE A 185 82.10 24.34 -0.83
C ILE A 185 83.15 25.44 -0.67
N ILE A 186 82.74 26.68 -0.40
CA ILE A 186 83.66 27.81 -0.19
C ILE A 186 84.60 27.52 0.99
N LEU A 187 84.08 27.07 2.13
CA LEU A 187 84.89 26.71 3.30
C LEU A 187 85.84 25.52 3.02
N ARG A 188 85.39 24.54 2.23
CA ARG A 188 86.20 23.40 1.81
C ARG A 188 87.33 23.84 0.88
N LEU A 189 87.05 24.74 -0.06
CA LEU A 189 88.06 25.33 -0.95
C LEU A 189 89.06 26.17 -0.15
N ASN A 190 88.58 27.02 0.76
CA ASN A 190 89.44 27.85 1.60
C ASN A 190 90.39 27.00 2.47
N ARG A 191 89.88 25.90 3.06
CA ARG A 191 90.74 24.93 3.77
C ARG A 191 91.79 24.28 2.86
N ARG A 192 91.45 23.95 1.61
CA ARG A 192 92.42 23.43 0.63
C ARG A 192 93.47 24.46 0.23
N PHE A 193 93.08 25.72 0.05
CA PHE A 193 94.01 26.82 -0.26
C PHE A 193 94.98 27.07 0.89
N HIS A 194 94.48 27.16 2.13
CA HIS A 194 95.35 27.30 3.30
C HIS A 194 96.30 26.13 3.47
N LYS A 195 95.84 24.88 3.27
CA LYS A 195 96.73 23.70 3.33
C LYS A 195 97.84 23.76 2.27
N LYS A 196 97.52 24.16 1.03
CA LYS A 196 98.52 24.34 -0.02
C LYS A 196 99.55 25.41 0.36
N LEU A 197 99.11 26.53 0.92
CA LEU A 197 100.00 27.63 1.35
C LEU A 197 100.98 27.18 2.44
N THR A 198 100.54 26.36 3.41
CA THR A 198 101.41 25.82 4.47
C THR A 198 102.39 24.74 3.99
N ASP A 199 102.11 24.03 2.90
CA ASP A 199 103.01 22.99 2.36
C ASP A 199 104.10 23.57 1.43
N THR A 200 103.99 24.85 1.02
CA THR A 200 104.92 25.53 0.10
C THR A 200 105.83 26.58 0.73
N GLY A 201 105.74 26.80 2.05
CA GLY A 201 106.62 27.72 2.81
C GLY A 201 107.50 26.96 3.78
#